data_AF-A0A818B535-F1
#
_entry.id   AF-A0A818B535-F1
#
_cell.length_a   1.000
_cell.length_b   1.000
_cell.length_c   1.000
_cell.angle_alpha   90.00
_cell.angle_beta   90.00
_cell.angle_gamma   90.00
#
_symmetry.space_group_name_H-M   'P 1'
#
loop_
_entity.id
_entity.type
_entity.pdbx_description
1 polymer ?
#
loop_
_entity_poly.entity_id
_entity_poly.type
_entity_poly.pdbx_seq_one_letter_code
_entity_poly.pdbx_strand_id
1 'polypeptide(L)'
;MVLSGAERARLCREKKKKAGLGEIMKEKDRKRKQIQSAHWSRKQLSLFTAHIWANSTTYPLVIVSNNISHDKYTVATCLERILTRIQILIPSLQELVIFSDGSASQFKQRFLFKNVSFLADKFKLNLSWNFFASSHGKGE
;
A
#
# COMPACT_ATOMS: atom_id res chain seq x y z
N MET A 1 -26.27 47.11 -18.46
CA MET A 1 -25.36 47.65 -17.43
C MET A 1 -23.93 47.46 -17.92
N VAL A 2 -23.24 48.55 -18.29
CA VAL A 2 -21.89 48.50 -18.85
C VAL A 2 -20.88 48.60 -17.72
N LEU A 3 -20.04 47.56 -17.52
CA LEU A 3 -18.99 47.58 -16.50
C LEU A 3 -18.07 48.80 -16.70
N SER A 4 -17.76 49.48 -15.61
CA SER A 4 -16.82 50.61 -15.58
C SER A 4 -15.41 50.18 -15.99
N GLY A 5 -14.58 51.12 -16.43
CA GLY A 5 -13.19 50.83 -16.83
C GLY A 5 -12.37 50.16 -15.73
N ALA A 6 -12.61 50.51 -14.46
CA ALA A 6 -11.95 49.94 -13.30
C ALA A 6 -12.36 48.47 -13.05
N GLU A 7 -13.64 48.15 -13.19
CA GLU A 7 -14.15 46.77 -13.02
C GLU A 7 -13.64 45.84 -14.13
N ARG A 8 -13.57 46.33 -15.37
CA ARG A 8 -12.97 45.58 -16.48
C ARG A 8 -11.49 45.28 -16.24
N ALA A 9 -10.73 46.25 -15.73
CA ALA A 9 -9.32 46.07 -15.40
C ALA A 9 -9.11 45.05 -14.26
N ARG A 10 -9.97 45.07 -13.23
CA ARG A 10 -9.92 44.09 -12.12
C ARG A 10 -10.21 42.67 -12.58
N LEU A 11 -11.27 42.48 -13.37
CA LEU A 11 -11.63 41.17 -13.94
C LEU A 11 -10.51 40.62 -14.83
N CYS A 12 -9.85 41.48 -15.62
CA CYS A 12 -8.74 41.08 -16.47
C CYS A 12 -7.52 40.62 -15.65
N ARG A 13 -7.21 41.29 -14.52
CA ARG A 13 -6.14 40.87 -13.59
C ARG A 13 -6.45 39.53 -12.93
N GLU A 14 -7.69 39.30 -12.49
CA GLU A 14 -8.09 38.01 -11.89
C GLU A 14 -8.04 36.85 -12.87
N LYS A 15 -8.47 37.07 -14.13
CA LYS A 15 -8.33 36.07 -15.21
C LYS A 15 -6.86 35.73 -15.48
N LYS A 16 -5.97 36.73 -15.54
CA LYS A 16 -4.52 36.51 -15.68
C LYS A 16 -3.92 35.75 -14.49
N LYS A 17 -4.33 36.06 -13.26
CA LYS A 17 -3.90 35.33 -12.05
C LYS A 17 -4.34 33.86 -12.07
N LYS A 18 -5.60 33.59 -12.42
CA LYS A 18 -6.13 32.21 -12.57
C LYS A 18 -5.42 31.43 -13.68
N ALA A 19 -5.13 32.08 -14.82
CA ALA A 19 -4.38 31.47 -15.90
C ALA A 19 -2.96 31.08 -15.45
N GLY A 20 -2.24 31.97 -14.76
CA GLY A 20 -0.90 31.67 -14.23
C GLY A 20 -0.90 30.55 -13.18
N LEU A 21 -1.91 30.50 -12.30
CA LEU A 21 -2.11 29.38 -11.36
C LEU A 21 -2.35 28.05 -12.09
N GLY A 22 -3.13 28.07 -13.17
CA GLY A 22 -3.38 26.90 -14.01
C GLY A 22 -2.11 26.36 -14.67
N GLU A 23 -1.23 27.23 -15.17
CA GLU A 23 0.06 26.83 -15.74
C GLU A 23 1.02 26.26 -14.71
N ILE A 24 1.12 26.88 -13.52
CA ILE A 24 1.93 26.36 -12.41
C ILE A 24 1.48 24.96 -11.99
N MET A 25 0.16 24.73 -11.94
CA MET A 25 -0.40 23.43 -11.56
C MET A 25 -0.11 22.37 -12.63
N LYS A 26 -0.27 22.70 -13.92
CA LYS A 26 0.11 21.82 -15.03
C LYS A 26 1.59 21.46 -15.01
N GLU A 27 2.45 22.43 -14.72
CA GLU A 27 3.91 22.20 -14.64
C GLU A 27 4.27 21.29 -13.47
N LYS A 28 3.64 21.48 -12.30
CA LYS A 28 3.80 20.58 -11.15
C LYS A 28 3.36 19.16 -11.50
N ASP A 29 2.23 18.99 -12.17
CA ASP A 29 1.73 17.67 -12.57
C ASP A 29 2.63 17.02 -13.62
N ARG A 30 3.15 17.79 -14.57
CA ARG A 30 4.14 17.32 -15.56
C ARG A 30 5.39 16.79 -14.85
N LYS A 31 5.91 17.55 -13.90
CA LYS A 31 7.10 17.15 -13.13
C LYS A 31 6.84 15.89 -12.29
N ARG A 32 5.67 15.79 -11.65
CA ARG A 32 5.24 14.58 -10.93
C ARG A 32 5.22 13.36 -11.84
N LYS A 33 4.63 13.47 -13.03
CA LYS A 33 4.58 12.39 -14.02
C LYS A 33 5.96 11.96 -14.49
N GLN A 34 6.87 12.91 -14.74
CA GLN A 34 8.26 12.60 -15.14
C GLN A 34 9.03 11.87 -14.04
N ILE A 35 8.88 12.28 -12.78
CA ILE A 35 9.52 11.61 -11.64
C ILE A 35 8.95 10.19 -11.49
N GLN A 36 7.62 10.05 -11.57
CA GLN A 36 6.96 8.76 -11.48
C GLN A 36 7.42 7.83 -12.61
N SER A 37 7.43 8.29 -13.86
CA SER A 37 7.87 7.45 -14.99
C SER A 37 9.34 7.03 -14.87
N ALA A 38 10.24 7.93 -14.44
CA ALA A 38 11.65 7.61 -14.22
C ALA A 38 11.88 6.65 -13.03
N HIS A 39 10.96 6.61 -12.06
CA HIS A 39 11.00 5.65 -10.96
C HIS A 39 10.55 4.25 -11.42
N TRP A 40 9.48 4.17 -12.21
CA TRP A 40 8.95 2.89 -12.73
C TRP A 40 9.76 2.31 -13.89
N SER A 41 10.60 3.11 -14.56
CA SER A 41 11.47 2.63 -15.64
C SER A 41 12.71 1.86 -15.16
N ARG A 42 12.98 1.86 -13.85
CA ARG A 42 14.12 1.15 -13.26
C ARG A 42 13.77 -0.33 -13.04
N LYS A 43 14.80 -1.18 -12.97
CA LYS A 43 14.60 -2.57 -12.52
C LYS A 43 14.12 -2.55 -11.07
N GLN A 44 12.92 -3.07 -10.84
CA GLN A 44 12.30 -3.13 -9.53
C GLN A 44 12.41 -4.52 -8.91
N LEU A 45 12.35 -4.53 -7.58
CA LEU A 45 12.28 -5.73 -6.74
C LEU A 45 11.17 -5.49 -5.73
N SER A 46 10.45 -6.55 -5.39
CA SER A 46 9.42 -6.52 -4.35
C SER A 46 9.99 -6.94 -3.02
N LEU A 47 9.62 -6.19 -1.99
CA LEU A 47 9.88 -6.52 -0.60
C LEU A 47 8.55 -6.83 0.08
N PHE A 48 8.41 -8.05 0.57
CA PHE A 48 7.31 -8.41 1.45
C PHE A 48 7.86 -8.48 2.87
N THR A 49 7.40 -7.58 3.74
CA THR A 49 7.91 -7.44 5.10
C THR A 49 6.91 -7.99 6.11
N ALA A 50 7.43 -8.60 7.17
CA ALA A 50 6.65 -9.03 8.31
C ALA A 50 7.46 -8.79 9.59
N HIS A 51 6.76 -8.40 10.64
CA HIS A 51 7.34 -8.20 11.96
C HIS A 51 6.57 -9.04 12.95
N ILE A 52 7.23 -10.00 13.59
CA ILE A 52 6.60 -10.90 14.55
C ILE A 52 7.03 -10.54 15.95
N TRP A 53 6.07 -10.54 16.87
CA TRP A 53 6.28 -10.37 18.30
C TRP A 53 5.80 -11.63 19.03
N ALA A 54 6.69 -12.29 19.78
CA ALA A 54 6.35 -13.48 20.56
C ALA A 54 7.31 -13.64 21.75
N ASN A 55 6.80 -13.99 22.93
CA ASN A 55 7.59 -14.26 24.14
C ASN A 55 8.66 -13.18 24.43
N SER A 56 8.26 -11.90 24.38
CA SER A 56 9.14 -10.73 24.55
C SER A 56 10.30 -10.64 23.54
N THR A 57 10.25 -11.43 22.47
CA THR A 57 11.23 -11.47 21.38
C THR A 57 10.58 -10.97 20.09
N THR A 58 11.40 -10.40 19.22
CA THR A 58 10.96 -9.87 17.92
C THR A 58 11.68 -10.56 16.78
N TYR A 59 10.95 -10.92 15.72
CA TYR A 59 11.51 -11.55 14.52
C TYR A 59 11.15 -10.70 13.29
N PRO A 60 12.03 -9.80 12.84
CA PRO A 60 11.85 -9.11 11.58
C PRO A 60 12.17 -10.07 10.42
N LEU A 61 11.24 -10.19 9.48
CA LEU A 61 11.40 -11.02 8.28
C LEU A 61 11.15 -10.18 7.03
N VAL A 62 11.97 -10.42 6.00
CA VAL A 62 11.79 -9.84 4.68
C VAL A 62 11.93 -10.94 3.63
N ILE A 63 10.95 -11.02 2.73
CA ILE A 63 11.03 -11.80 1.52
C ILE A 63 11.38 -10.85 0.39
N VAL A 64 12.50 -11.12 -0.28
CA VAL A 64 12.94 -10.40 -1.46
C VAL A 64 12.52 -11.21 -2.69
N SER A 65 11.84 -10.56 -3.64
CA SER A 65 11.39 -11.20 -4.87
C SER A 65 11.60 -10.31 -6.09
N ASN A 66 11.91 -10.93 -7.22
CA ASN A 66 11.85 -10.29 -8.53
C ASN A 66 10.42 -10.18 -9.09
N ASN A 67 9.44 -10.82 -8.44
CA ASN A 67 8.05 -10.69 -8.84
C ASN A 67 7.47 -9.35 -8.36
N ILE A 68 7.20 -8.44 -9.29
CA ILE A 68 6.57 -7.14 -9.03
C ILE A 68 5.04 -7.22 -8.96
N SER A 69 4.44 -8.40 -9.22
CA SER A 69 2.99 -8.57 -9.06
C SER A 69 2.64 -8.61 -7.57
N HIS A 70 2.07 -7.52 -7.07
CA HIS A 70 1.50 -7.45 -5.72
C HIS A 70 0.08 -8.01 -5.71
N ASP A 71 -0.08 -9.26 -6.15
CA ASP A 71 -1.35 -9.93 -6.26
C ASP A 71 -1.61 -10.91 -5.10
N LYS A 72 -2.82 -11.49 -5.11
CA LYS A 72 -3.26 -12.48 -4.12
C LYS A 72 -2.37 -13.73 -4.03
N TYR A 73 -1.73 -14.14 -5.12
CA TYR A 73 -0.87 -15.32 -5.13
C TYR A 73 0.45 -15.01 -4.45
N THR A 74 1.04 -13.85 -4.75
CA THR A 74 2.24 -13.36 -4.07
C THR A 74 2.03 -13.26 -2.57
N VAL A 75 0.89 -12.71 -2.12
CA VAL A 75 0.55 -12.63 -0.70
C VAL A 75 0.44 -14.02 -0.07
N ALA A 76 -0.30 -14.94 -0.68
CA ALA A 76 -0.45 -16.31 -0.17
C ALA A 76 0.89 -17.04 -0.06
N THR A 77 1.73 -16.98 -1.08
CA THR A 77 3.06 -17.61 -1.08
C THR A 77 4.00 -16.98 -0.05
N CYS A 78 3.98 -15.66 0.11
CA CYS A 78 4.80 -14.99 1.11
C CYS A 78 4.38 -15.36 2.53
N LEU A 79 3.08 -15.39 2.81
CA LEU A 79 2.55 -15.80 4.12
C LEU A 79 2.92 -17.23 4.45
N GLU A 80 2.77 -18.15 3.49
CA GLU A 80 3.17 -19.54 3.71
C GLU A 80 4.67 -19.65 4.07
N ARG A 81 5.55 -18.97 3.34
CA ARG A 81 6.99 -18.96 3.63
C ARG A 81 7.31 -18.38 5.01
N ILE A 82 6.64 -17.29 5.37
CA ILE A 82 6.78 -16.68 6.69
C ILE A 82 6.35 -17.67 7.78
N LEU A 83 5.21 -18.34 7.63
CA LEU A 83 4.70 -19.28 8.61
C LEU A 83 5.57 -20.52 8.76
N THR A 84 6.08 -21.06 7.65
CA THR A 84 7.09 -22.13 7.70
C THR A 84 8.32 -21.68 8.49
N ARG A 85 8.80 -20.45 8.28
CA ARG A 85 9.94 -19.93 9.04
C ARG A 85 9.61 -19.73 10.51
N ILE A 86 8.42 -19.24 10.83
CA ILE A 86 7.97 -19.02 12.21
C ILE A 86 7.86 -20.34 12.97
N GLN A 87 7.34 -21.41 12.39
CA GLN A 87 7.28 -22.71 13.08
C GLN A 87 8.66 -23.23 13.50
N ILE A 88 9.69 -22.94 12.71
CA ILE A 88 11.08 -23.29 13.08
C ILE A 88 11.59 -22.39 14.22
N LEU A 89 11.25 -21.10 14.20
CA LEU A 89 11.69 -20.13 15.20
C LEU A 89 10.93 -20.26 16.53
N ILE A 90 9.68 -20.69 16.47
CA ILE A 90 8.74 -20.81 17.60
C ILE A 90 7.98 -22.13 17.44
N PRO A 91 8.61 -23.28 17.77
CA PRO A 91 7.99 -24.59 17.59
C PRO A 91 6.72 -24.80 18.42
N SER A 92 6.55 -24.05 19.52
CA SER A 92 5.38 -24.10 20.39
C SER A 92 4.27 -23.13 19.98
N LEU A 93 4.32 -22.56 18.77
CA LEU A 93 3.28 -21.65 18.30
C LEU A 93 1.93 -22.38 18.19
N GLN A 94 0.91 -21.86 18.86
CA GLN A 94 -0.47 -22.39 18.82
C GLN A 94 -1.47 -21.36 18.30
N GLU A 95 -1.24 -20.07 18.60
CA GLU A 95 -2.11 -18.97 18.22
C GLU A 95 -1.35 -17.95 17.39
N LEU A 96 -1.98 -17.47 16.33
CA LEU A 96 -1.45 -16.44 15.47
C LEU A 96 -2.50 -15.37 15.21
N VAL A 97 -2.14 -14.12 15.49
CA VAL A 97 -2.93 -12.94 15.16
C VAL A 97 -2.17 -12.12 14.11
N ILE A 98 -2.72 -12.05 12.90
CA ILE A 98 -2.14 -11.26 11.81
C ILE A 98 -2.78 -9.88 11.81
N PHE A 99 -1.95 -8.84 11.71
CA PHE A 99 -2.38 -7.49 11.38
C PHE A 99 -1.74 -7.07 10.05
N SER A 100 -2.55 -6.66 9.09
CA SER A 100 -2.07 -6.17 7.78
C SER A 100 -2.76 -4.86 7.38
N ASP A 101 -2.22 -4.20 6.35
CA ASP A 101 -2.92 -3.07 5.75
C ASP A 101 -4.28 -3.50 5.15
N GLY A 102 -5.15 -2.51 4.92
CA GLY A 102 -6.47 -2.72 4.34
C GLY A 102 -6.51 -2.72 2.81
N SER A 103 -5.40 -2.98 2.12
CA SER A 103 -5.32 -2.93 0.65
C SER A 103 -6.12 -4.06 0.01
N ALA A 104 -7.13 -3.69 -0.79
CA ALA A 104 -8.05 -4.64 -1.41
C ALA A 104 -7.42 -5.49 -2.52
N SER A 105 -6.31 -5.03 -3.12
CA SER A 105 -5.57 -5.79 -4.14
C SER A 105 -4.66 -6.87 -3.53
N GLN A 106 -4.33 -6.75 -2.24
CA GLN A 106 -3.34 -7.59 -1.57
C GLN A 106 -3.96 -8.40 -0.42
N PHE A 107 -4.32 -7.73 0.67
CA PHE A 107 -4.67 -8.41 1.93
C PHE A 107 -6.18 -8.46 2.17
N LYS A 108 -6.90 -7.35 1.95
CA LYS A 108 -8.36 -7.26 2.16
C LYS A 108 -9.15 -7.69 0.92
N GLN A 109 -8.92 -8.92 0.48
CA GLN A 109 -9.41 -9.46 -0.79
C GLN A 109 -10.36 -10.66 -0.59
N ARG A 110 -11.18 -10.99 -1.61
CA ARG A 110 -12.29 -12.00 -1.50
C ARG A 110 -11.87 -13.42 -1.08
N PHE A 111 -10.63 -13.81 -1.34
CA PHE A 111 -10.02 -15.08 -0.99
C PHE A 111 -9.34 -15.06 0.40
N LEU A 112 -9.47 -13.99 1.18
CA LEU A 112 -8.91 -13.90 2.53
C LEU A 112 -9.32 -15.08 3.39
N PHE A 113 -10.62 -15.40 3.42
CA PHE A 113 -11.13 -16.51 4.23
C PHE A 113 -10.52 -17.86 3.81
N LYS A 114 -10.28 -18.05 2.51
CA LYS A 114 -9.57 -19.23 2.02
C LYS A 114 -8.13 -19.27 2.54
N ASN A 115 -7.43 -18.13 2.55
CA ASN A 115 -6.07 -18.07 3.10
C ASN A 115 -6.09 -18.39 4.60
N VAL A 116 -7.01 -17.79 5.36
CA VAL A 116 -7.13 -18.03 6.81
C VAL A 116 -7.41 -19.50 7.08
N SER A 117 -8.42 -20.10 6.45
CA SER A 117 -8.77 -21.51 6.69
C SER A 117 -7.67 -22.46 6.26
N PHE A 118 -7.07 -22.23 5.09
CA PHE A 118 -5.97 -23.07 4.59
C PHE A 118 -4.73 -23.00 5.49
N LEU A 119 -4.32 -21.80 5.91
CA LEU A 119 -3.15 -21.63 6.76
C LEU A 119 -3.38 -22.18 8.16
N ALA A 120 -4.57 -21.97 8.74
CA ALA A 120 -4.94 -22.55 10.02
C ALA A 120 -4.85 -24.08 10.00
N ASP A 121 -5.42 -24.72 8.97
CA ASP A 121 -5.39 -26.17 8.85
C ASP A 121 -3.99 -26.71 8.53
N LYS A 122 -3.26 -26.07 7.60
CA LYS A 122 -1.92 -26.51 7.19
C LYS A 122 -0.91 -26.44 8.33
N PHE A 123 -0.93 -25.36 9.10
CA PHE A 123 0.03 -25.14 10.18
C PHE A 123 -0.50 -25.58 11.55
N LYS A 124 -1.74 -26.08 11.63
CA LYS A 124 -2.43 -26.50 12.86
C LYS A 124 -2.42 -25.40 13.92
N LEU A 125 -2.82 -24.19 13.51
CA LEU A 125 -2.83 -22.98 14.34
C LEU A 125 -4.25 -22.42 14.49
N ASN A 126 -4.51 -21.83 15.64
CA ASN A 126 -5.64 -20.91 15.81
C ASN A 126 -5.27 -19.57 15.17
N LEU A 127 -5.91 -19.22 14.06
CA LEU A 127 -5.54 -18.06 13.25
C LEU A 127 -6.67 -17.02 13.24
N SER A 128 -6.30 -15.77 13.58
CA SER A 128 -7.14 -14.60 13.32
C SER A 128 -6.40 -13.58 12.47
N TRP A 129 -7.14 -12.82 11.66
CA TRP A 129 -6.56 -11.83 10.76
C TRP A 129 -7.37 -10.53 10.82
N ASN A 130 -6.71 -9.48 11.27
CA ASN A 130 -7.22 -8.12 11.41
C ASN A 130 -6.59 -7.17 10.38
N PHE A 131 -7.34 -6.11 10.05
CA PHE A 131 -6.88 -5.08 9.14
C PHE A 131 -6.79 -3.74 9.84
N PHE A 132 -5.74 -2.99 9.52
CA PHE A 132 -5.72 -1.55 9.79
C PHE A 132 -6.77 -0.84 8.91
N ALA A 133 -7.15 0.38 9.30
CA ALA A 133 -8.12 1.17 8.55
C ALA A 133 -7.72 1.29 7.07
N SER A 134 -8.66 0.96 6.18
CA SER A 134 -8.51 1.19 4.74
C SER A 134 -8.42 2.71 4.51
N SER A 135 -7.44 3.15 3.73
CA SER A 135 -7.10 4.55 3.46
C SER A 135 -6.34 5.23 4.61
N HIS A 136 -5.03 5.40 4.41
CA HIS A 136 -4.37 6.57 4.97
C HIS A 136 -5.11 7.81 4.48
N GLY A 137 -5.28 8.84 5.33
CA GLY A 137 -5.94 10.12 5.00
C GLY A 137 -5.28 10.96 3.90
N LYS A 138 -4.72 10.32 2.88
CA LYS A 138 -4.43 10.89 1.57
C LYS A 138 -5.68 10.64 0.73
N GLY A 139 -6.59 11.60 0.74
CA GLY A 139 -7.76 11.59 -0.13
C GLY A 139 -7.36 11.28 -1.57
N GLU A 140 -8.21 10.53 -2.24
CA GLU A 140 -8.21 10.38 -3.70
C GLU A 140 -8.24 11.75 -4.41
#